data_AF-A0AAU0W7S5-F1
#
_entry.id   AF-A0AAU0W7S5-F1
#
_cell.length_a   1.000
_cell.length_b   1.000
_cell.length_c   1.000
_cell.angle_alpha   90.00
_cell.angle_beta   90.00
_cell.angle_gamma   90.00
#
_symmetry.space_group_name_H-M   'P 1'
#
loop_
_entity.id
_entity.type
_entity.pdbx_description
1 polymer ?
#
loop_
_entity_poly.entity_id
_entity_poly.type
_entity_poly.pdbx_seq_one_letter_code
_entity_poly.pdbx_strand_id
1 'polypeptide(L)'
;MSKRPQLPGDPSDLYLRISYDDELWDTPQADTLERWSVSVLHRRRVHDGGQGPAATGNCVTGECPARTVEDATVGSMTFYRVHLDRGRNAFRAMEEESEELYETAQVLLDPETGFFTSEVSELLEYVGSALLVMDRVTLDPPWRGHGLAAVLGCEVIHRLMAGCRAIACSPGITDLSSRRLTDQAEWDRVKTKIAQGWQSLGFRPFRDNVYLLSPASQDLEEQRGALRGRLAELGASWRKGTS
;
A
#
# COMPACT_ATOMS: atom_id res chain seq x y z
N MET A 1 14.96 -11.87 -22.93
CA MET A 1 13.87 -12.08 -21.95
C MET A 1 14.50 -12.03 -20.57
N SER A 2 14.38 -10.92 -19.82
CA SER A 2 14.94 -10.85 -18.46
C SER A 2 14.18 -11.81 -17.55
N LYS A 3 14.91 -12.74 -16.93
CA LYS A 3 14.41 -13.68 -15.93
C LYS A 3 13.75 -12.84 -14.81
N ARG A 4 12.46 -13.05 -14.53
CA ARG A 4 11.82 -12.41 -13.37
C ARG A 4 12.65 -12.76 -12.13
N PRO A 5 12.99 -11.80 -11.25
CA PRO A 5 13.66 -12.13 -10.00
C PRO A 5 12.84 -13.16 -9.24
N GLN A 6 13.51 -14.10 -8.57
CA GLN A 6 12.83 -15.11 -7.77
C GLN A 6 12.47 -14.51 -6.41
N LEU A 7 11.27 -14.82 -5.90
CA LEU A 7 10.86 -14.36 -4.58
C LEU A 7 11.76 -14.98 -3.49
N PRO A 8 12.18 -14.18 -2.49
CA PRO A 8 13.06 -14.65 -1.43
C PRO A 8 12.35 -15.52 -0.37
N GLY A 9 11.01 -15.65 -0.43
CA GLY A 9 10.20 -16.43 0.49
C GLY A 9 8.81 -16.72 -0.08
N ASP A 10 8.02 -17.55 0.63
CA ASP A 10 6.64 -17.86 0.23
C ASP A 10 5.77 -16.59 0.40
N PRO A 11 5.22 -16.02 -0.68
CA PRO A 11 4.37 -14.84 -0.57
C PRO A 11 3.07 -15.09 0.22
N SER A 12 2.69 -16.35 0.45
CA SER A 12 1.53 -16.71 1.29
C SER A 12 1.77 -16.45 2.78
N ASP A 13 3.04 -16.35 3.19
CA ASP A 13 3.45 -16.02 4.57
C ASP A 13 3.56 -14.51 4.81
N LEU A 14 3.20 -13.69 3.81
CA LEU A 14 3.09 -12.24 3.94
C LEU A 14 1.83 -11.87 4.71
N TYR A 15 1.97 -10.91 5.62
CA TYR A 15 0.84 -10.33 6.33
C TYR A 15 1.07 -8.86 6.64
N LEU A 16 -0.01 -8.16 6.97
CA LEU A 16 -0.02 -6.73 7.22
C LEU A 16 -0.15 -6.45 8.71
N ARG A 17 0.68 -5.54 9.22
CA ARG A 17 0.47 -4.87 10.51
C ARG A 17 0.06 -3.44 10.22
N ILE A 18 -1.16 -3.07 10.58
CA ILE A 18 -1.71 -1.74 10.40
C ILE A 18 -1.75 -1.08 11.77
N SER A 19 -1.11 0.08 11.91
CA SER A 19 -1.09 0.86 13.14
C SER A 19 -1.50 2.31 12.87
N TYR A 20 -2.10 2.91 13.89
CA TYR A 20 -2.37 4.33 13.99
C TYR A 20 -1.75 4.79 15.32
N ASP A 21 -0.93 5.82 15.24
CA ASP A 21 -0.30 6.41 16.41
C ASP A 21 -1.05 7.70 16.73
N ASP A 22 -1.85 7.66 17.79
CA ASP A 22 -2.56 8.81 18.34
C ASP A 22 -1.63 9.53 19.30
N GLU A 23 -0.87 10.50 18.78
CA GLU A 23 -0.05 11.35 19.62
C GLU A 23 -1.00 12.28 20.40
N LEU A 24 -1.08 12.13 21.73
CA LEU A 24 -1.92 12.93 22.65
C LEU A 24 -1.55 14.42 22.71
N TRP A 25 -0.79 14.90 21.74
CA TRP A 25 -0.24 16.24 21.64
C TRP A 25 -1.24 17.01 20.79
N ASP A 26 -1.62 18.23 21.21
CA ASP A 26 -2.52 19.09 20.46
C ASP A 26 -1.86 19.58 19.16
N THR A 27 -1.78 18.70 18.15
CA THR A 27 -1.50 19.12 16.78
C THR A 27 -2.81 19.66 16.20
N PRO A 28 -2.81 20.89 15.65
CA PRO A 28 -4.04 21.53 15.18
C PRO A 28 -4.82 20.74 14.12
N GLN A 29 -4.20 19.75 13.49
CA GLN A 29 -4.74 18.93 12.41
C GLN A 29 -5.13 17.51 12.86
N ALA A 30 -4.93 17.12 14.13
CA ALA A 30 -5.18 15.75 14.61
C ALA A 30 -6.61 15.26 14.32
N ASP A 31 -7.60 16.13 14.46
CA ASP A 31 -9.01 15.81 14.19
C ASP A 31 -9.32 15.68 12.68
N THR A 32 -8.48 16.26 11.82
CA THR A 32 -8.63 16.32 10.37
C THR A 32 -7.83 15.23 9.66
N LEU A 33 -6.62 14.90 10.12
CA LEU A 33 -5.71 13.96 9.46
C LEU A 33 -5.34 12.79 10.38
N GLU A 34 -5.76 11.59 9.98
CA GLU A 34 -5.31 10.34 10.61
C GLU A 34 -4.24 9.67 9.73
N ARG A 35 -3.00 9.61 10.20
CA ARG A 35 -1.91 8.91 9.53
C ARG A 35 -1.87 7.44 9.93
N TRP A 36 -2.03 6.55 8.95
CA TRP A 36 -1.96 5.11 9.11
C TRP A 36 -0.64 4.57 8.57
N SER A 37 0.10 3.89 9.44
CA SER A 37 1.35 3.22 9.10
C SER A 37 1.11 1.73 8.90
N VAL A 38 1.56 1.17 7.79
CA VAL A 38 1.42 -0.25 7.48
C VAL A 38 2.78 -0.87 7.28
N SER A 39 3.07 -1.93 8.04
CA SER A 39 4.24 -2.78 7.80
C SER A 39 3.82 -4.04 7.05
N VAL A 40 4.56 -4.35 5.98
CA VAL A 40 4.45 -5.64 5.28
C VAL A 40 5.47 -6.58 5.91
N LEU A 41 4.99 -7.64 6.54
CA LEU A 41 5.81 -8.59 7.28
C LEU A 41 5.81 -9.93 6.57
N HIS A 42 6.96 -10.58 6.52
CA HIS A 42 7.11 -11.95 6.03
C HIS A 42 7.49 -12.86 7.19
N ARG A 43 6.64 -13.84 7.47
CA ARG A 43 6.89 -14.82 8.53
C ARG A 43 7.93 -15.84 8.07
N ARG A 44 9.02 -15.99 8.84
CA ARG A 44 10.05 -17.01 8.61
C ARG A 44 10.10 -17.97 9.78
N ARG A 45 10.30 -19.26 9.49
CA ARG A 45 10.64 -20.25 10.51
C ARG A 45 12.16 -20.39 10.53
N VAL A 46 12.79 -19.98 11.63
CA VAL A 46 14.25 -20.05 11.82
C VAL A 46 14.53 -21.06 12.92
N HIS A 47 15.63 -21.80 12.82
CA HIS A 47 16.08 -22.65 13.92
C HIS A 47 16.69 -21.77 15.01
N ASP A 48 16.20 -21.92 16.24
CA ASP A 48 16.81 -21.31 17.42
C ASP A 48 18.27 -21.78 17.52
N GLY A 49 19.19 -20.84 17.34
CA GLY A 49 20.63 -21.07 17.44
C GLY A 49 21.12 -21.29 18.87
N GLY A 50 20.20 -21.49 19.82
CA GLY A 50 20.51 -21.89 21.18
C GLY A 50 21.43 -23.12 21.21
N GLN A 51 22.64 -22.92 21.74
CA GLN A 51 23.70 -23.91 21.86
C GLN A 51 23.20 -25.21 22.52
N GLY A 52 22.86 -26.20 21.70
CA GLY A 52 22.73 -27.61 22.07
C GLY A 52 23.67 -28.45 21.19
N PRO A 53 24.23 -29.57 21.67
CA PRO A 53 25.35 -30.26 21.03
C PRO A 53 24.95 -31.11 19.81
N ALA A 54 24.14 -30.56 18.90
CA ALA A 54 23.72 -31.20 17.65
C ALA A 54 23.67 -30.18 16.49
N ALA A 55 24.62 -29.25 16.43
CA ALA A 55 24.73 -28.22 15.38
C ALA A 55 25.20 -28.75 14.00
N THR A 56 24.99 -30.03 13.70
CA THR A 56 25.36 -30.64 12.42
C THR A 56 24.28 -31.61 11.95
N GLY A 57 23.12 -31.09 11.55
CA GLY A 57 22.12 -31.92 10.90
C GLY A 57 20.96 -31.10 10.39
N ASN A 58 20.76 -31.09 9.07
CA ASN A 58 19.54 -30.61 8.44
C ASN A 58 18.33 -31.26 9.11
N CYS A 59 17.61 -30.52 9.93
CA CYS A 59 16.32 -30.95 10.47
C CYS A 59 15.28 -30.89 9.33
N VAL A 60 15.15 -32.01 8.61
CA VAL A 60 14.21 -32.18 7.47
C VAL A 60 12.75 -32.33 7.95
N THR A 61 12.49 -32.45 9.25
CA THR A 61 11.13 -32.59 9.78
C THR A 61 10.45 -31.24 9.99
N GLY A 62 9.22 -31.11 9.45
CA GLY A 62 8.41 -29.88 9.50
C GLY A 62 8.00 -29.42 10.91
N GLU A 63 8.17 -30.28 11.92
CA GLU A 63 7.80 -30.10 13.32
C GLU A 63 9.03 -30.16 14.25
N CYS A 64 10.06 -29.36 13.96
CA CYS A 64 11.15 -29.20 14.90
C CYS A 64 10.72 -28.22 16.02
N PRO A 65 10.70 -28.64 17.30
CA PRO A 65 10.29 -27.77 18.41
C PRO A 65 11.26 -26.61 18.67
N ALA A 66 12.47 -26.65 18.10
CA ALA A 66 13.46 -25.58 18.16
C ALA A 66 13.29 -24.54 17.03
N ARG A 67 12.21 -24.57 16.23
CA ARG A 67 11.95 -23.53 15.23
C ARG A 67 11.21 -22.36 15.86
N THR A 68 11.86 -21.20 15.90
CA THR A 68 11.24 -19.92 16.23
C THR A 68 10.61 -19.29 14.99
N VAL A 69 9.59 -18.47 15.23
CA VAL A 69 8.96 -17.65 14.19
C VAL A 69 9.58 -16.26 14.28
N GLU A 70 10.21 -15.82 13.20
CA GLU A 70 10.75 -14.47 13.05
C GLU A 70 9.93 -13.72 12.01
N ASP A 71 9.55 -12.49 12.34
CA ASP A 71 8.86 -11.59 11.41
C ASP A 71 9.86 -10.59 10.84
N ALA A 72 10.13 -10.70 9.54
CA ALA A 72 10.96 -9.73 8.83
C ALA A 72 10.07 -8.69 8.15
N THR A 73 10.34 -7.40 8.37
CA THR A 73 9.73 -6.34 7.57
C THR A 73 10.30 -6.37 6.16
N VAL A 74 9.41 -6.44 5.17
CA VAL A 74 9.75 -6.54 3.74
C VAL A 74 9.14 -5.42 2.90
N GLY A 75 8.57 -4.41 3.57
CA GLY A 75 7.97 -3.24 2.94
C GLY A 75 7.12 -2.45 3.92
N SER A 76 6.65 -1.29 3.47
CA SER A 76 5.77 -0.42 4.22
C SER A 76 4.81 0.35 3.33
N MET A 77 3.70 0.81 3.91
CA MET A 77 2.77 1.72 3.26
C MET A 77 2.34 2.83 4.21
N THR A 78 2.02 3.99 3.66
CA THR A 78 1.46 5.13 4.37
C THR A 78 0.12 5.47 3.77
N PHE A 79 -0.88 5.63 4.61
CA PHE A 79 -2.21 6.10 4.24
C PHE A 79 -2.60 7.28 5.12
N TYR A 80 -3.34 8.22 4.58
CA TYR A 80 -3.94 9.33 5.32
C TYR A 80 -5.45 9.27 5.17
N ARG A 81 -6.18 9.19 6.29
CA ARG A 81 -7.62 9.49 6.27
C ARG A 81 -7.79 10.97 6.59
N VAL A 82 -8.34 11.69 5.61
CA VAL A 82 -8.61 13.11 5.68
C VAL A 82 -10.10 13.29 5.94
N HIS A 83 -10.46 13.79 7.11
CA HIS A 83 -11.84 14.10 7.45
C HIS A 83 -12.18 15.48 6.91
N LEU A 84 -13.20 15.55 6.06
CA LEU A 84 -13.60 16.80 5.43
C LEU A 84 -14.65 17.55 6.27
N ASP A 85 -15.33 16.86 7.18
CA ASP A 85 -16.48 17.33 7.95
C ASP A 85 -16.16 17.68 9.42
N ARG A 86 -14.90 17.55 9.84
CA ARG A 86 -14.46 17.86 11.21
C ARG A 86 -13.03 18.39 11.26
N GLY A 87 -12.71 19.01 12.39
CA GLY A 87 -11.42 19.65 12.61
C GLY A 87 -11.26 20.93 11.78
N ARG A 88 -10.06 21.15 11.24
CA ARG A 88 -9.70 22.28 10.37
C ARG A 88 -10.06 22.00 8.91
N ASN A 89 -9.95 23.05 8.09
CA ASN A 89 -10.03 22.96 6.64
C ASN A 89 -9.00 21.92 6.12
N ALA A 90 -9.49 20.87 5.46
CA ALA A 90 -8.70 19.73 5.02
C ALA A 90 -7.64 20.09 3.96
N PHE A 91 -7.91 21.06 3.08
CA PHE A 91 -6.93 21.55 2.12
C PHE A 91 -5.69 22.10 2.84
N ARG A 92 -5.90 22.92 3.88
CA ARG A 92 -4.81 23.48 4.69
C ARG A 92 -4.09 22.42 5.51
N ALA A 93 -4.83 21.47 6.07
CA ALA A 93 -4.23 20.37 6.82
C ALA A 93 -3.28 19.54 5.93
N MET A 94 -3.72 19.20 4.71
CA MET A 94 -2.91 18.47 3.73
C MET A 94 -1.69 19.28 3.25
N GLU A 95 -1.86 20.59 3.02
CA GLU A 95 -0.77 21.53 2.67
C GLU A 95 0.33 21.56 3.73
N GLU A 96 -0.05 21.57 5.01
CA GLU A 96 0.88 21.68 6.12
C GLU A 96 1.60 20.34 6.42
N GLU A 97 1.01 19.19 6.07
CA GLU A 97 1.56 17.85 6.36
C GLU A 97 2.64 17.42 5.35
N SER A 98 2.38 17.49 4.04
CA SER A 98 3.37 17.15 3.01
C SER A 98 3.07 17.74 1.63
N GLU A 99 4.10 17.84 0.80
CA GLU A 99 3.96 18.29 -0.60
C GLU A 99 3.09 17.32 -1.42
N GLU A 100 3.24 16.01 -1.23
CA GLU A 100 2.46 15.00 -1.94
C GLU A 100 0.96 15.03 -1.60
N LEU A 101 0.63 15.31 -0.33
CA LEU A 101 -0.75 15.54 0.08
C LEU A 101 -1.27 16.86 -0.47
N TYR A 102 -0.44 17.90 -0.48
CA TYR A 102 -0.82 19.18 -1.06
C TYR A 102 -1.18 19.07 -2.55
N GLU A 103 -0.36 18.37 -3.35
CA GLU A 103 -0.66 18.09 -4.76
C GLU A 103 -2.02 17.38 -4.93
N THR A 104 -2.31 16.41 -4.06
CA THR A 104 -3.60 15.71 -4.05
C THR A 104 -4.75 16.65 -3.69
N ALA A 105 -4.55 17.53 -2.70
CA ALA A 105 -5.54 18.51 -2.26
C ALA A 105 -5.86 19.53 -3.34
N GLN A 106 -4.86 20.03 -4.07
CA GLN A 106 -5.03 20.98 -5.18
C GLN A 106 -5.95 20.45 -6.29
N VAL A 107 -5.94 19.14 -6.51
CA VAL A 107 -6.77 18.51 -7.53
C VAL A 107 -8.18 18.23 -7.02
N LEU A 108 -8.32 17.82 -5.76
CA LEU A 108 -9.56 17.24 -5.25
C LEU A 108 -10.41 18.18 -4.40
N LEU A 109 -9.78 19.12 -3.70
CA LEU A 109 -10.43 19.92 -2.66
C LEU A 109 -10.52 21.38 -3.07
N ASP A 110 -11.62 22.01 -2.66
CA ASP A 110 -11.79 23.45 -2.75
C ASP A 110 -10.98 24.14 -1.64
N PRO A 111 -10.08 25.09 -1.96
CA PRO A 111 -9.19 25.71 -0.96
C PRO A 111 -9.92 26.53 0.11
N GLU A 112 -11.08 27.10 -0.21
CA GLU A 112 -11.83 27.96 0.71
C GLU A 112 -12.62 27.11 1.71
N THR A 113 -13.27 26.06 1.22
CA THR A 113 -14.18 25.23 2.02
C THR A 113 -13.52 24.00 2.63
N GLY A 114 -12.46 23.47 2.01
CA GLY A 114 -11.79 22.23 2.41
C GLY A 114 -12.57 20.96 2.04
N PHE A 115 -13.70 21.07 1.35
CA PHE A 115 -14.47 19.92 0.85
C PHE A 115 -14.06 19.56 -0.57
N PHE A 116 -14.56 18.43 -1.09
CA PHE A 116 -14.41 18.12 -2.51
C PHE A 116 -14.94 19.25 -3.39
N THR A 117 -14.25 19.52 -4.49
CA THR A 117 -14.76 20.41 -5.54
C THR A 117 -16.07 19.85 -6.12
N SER A 118 -16.91 20.71 -6.70
CA SER A 118 -18.19 20.28 -7.30
C SER A 118 -18.00 19.19 -8.35
N GLU A 119 -16.97 19.34 -9.20
CA GLU A 119 -16.61 18.35 -10.22
C GLU A 119 -16.30 16.98 -9.62
N VAL A 120 -15.49 16.91 -8.56
CA VAL A 120 -15.18 15.65 -7.89
C VAL A 120 -16.40 15.08 -7.17
N SER A 121 -17.20 15.93 -6.54
CA SER A 121 -18.42 15.52 -5.84
C SER A 121 -19.45 14.90 -6.79
N GLU A 122 -19.56 15.38 -8.03
CA GLU A 122 -20.47 14.82 -9.04
C GLU A 122 -20.06 13.43 -9.52
N LEU A 123 -18.77 13.10 -9.47
CA LEU A 123 -18.23 11.79 -9.87
C LEU A 123 -18.34 10.73 -8.77
N LEU A 124 -18.59 11.13 -7.53
CA LEU A 124 -18.52 10.26 -6.36
C LEU A 124 -19.89 10.04 -5.72
N GLU A 125 -20.20 8.77 -5.47
CA GLU A 125 -21.36 8.38 -4.68
C GLU A 125 -21.30 8.94 -3.26
N TYR A 126 -22.47 9.12 -2.65
CA TYR A 126 -22.60 9.70 -1.32
C TYR A 126 -22.64 8.60 -0.24
N VAL A 127 -21.49 7.95 -0.01
CA VAL A 127 -21.36 6.79 0.90
C VAL A 127 -20.50 7.05 2.14
N GLY A 128 -19.97 8.25 2.27
CA GLY A 128 -19.10 8.69 3.37
C GLY A 128 -18.74 10.17 3.22
N SER A 129 -17.90 10.67 4.11
CA SER A 129 -17.43 12.07 4.10
C SER A 129 -15.91 12.19 3.93
N ALA A 130 -15.14 11.20 4.38
CA ALA A 130 -13.68 11.28 4.40
C ALA A 130 -13.03 10.98 3.04
N LEU A 131 -11.80 11.45 2.84
CA LEU A 131 -10.91 11.07 1.75
C LEU A 131 -9.82 10.13 2.30
N LEU A 132 -9.64 8.95 1.70
CA LEU A 132 -8.49 8.09 1.99
C LEU A 132 -7.40 8.33 0.94
N VAL A 133 -6.27 8.89 1.32
CA VAL A 133 -5.10 9.03 0.43
C VAL A 133 -4.14 7.89 0.67
N MET A 134 -3.87 7.10 -0.37
CA MET A 134 -2.76 6.16 -0.40
C MET A 134 -1.50 6.91 -0.86
N ASP A 135 -0.73 7.36 0.13
CA ASP A 135 0.42 8.24 -0.07
C ASP A 135 1.64 7.48 -0.60
N ARG A 136 2.04 6.42 0.11
CA ARG A 136 3.30 5.71 -0.18
C ARG A 136 3.14 4.22 -0.09
N VAL A 137 3.69 3.50 -1.05
CA VAL A 137 3.74 2.03 -1.07
C VAL A 137 5.14 1.58 -1.45
N THR A 138 5.82 0.88 -0.54
CA THR A 138 7.17 0.38 -0.75
C THR A 138 7.25 -1.11 -0.40
N LEU A 139 8.04 -1.82 -1.20
CA LEU A 139 8.44 -3.20 -0.91
C LEU A 139 9.95 -3.26 -1.03
N ASP A 140 10.61 -4.16 -0.32
CA ASP A 140 12.04 -4.37 -0.48
C ASP A 140 12.35 -4.86 -1.90
N PRO A 141 13.50 -4.49 -2.50
CA PRO A 141 13.82 -4.83 -3.88
C PRO A 141 13.60 -6.30 -4.29
N PRO A 142 13.92 -7.30 -3.46
CA PRO A 142 13.68 -8.71 -3.79
C PRO A 142 12.19 -9.11 -3.92
N TRP A 143 11.28 -8.33 -3.34
CA TRP A 143 9.84 -8.57 -3.37
C TRP A 143 9.11 -7.76 -4.46
N ARG A 144 9.82 -6.87 -5.18
CA ARG A 144 9.24 -6.04 -6.25
C ARG A 144 9.02 -6.82 -7.55
N GLY A 145 8.12 -6.33 -8.40
CA GLY A 145 7.92 -6.88 -9.75
C GLY A 145 6.99 -8.10 -9.83
N HIS A 146 6.40 -8.51 -8.70
CA HIS A 146 5.48 -9.66 -8.61
C HIS A 146 4.00 -9.26 -8.46
N GLY A 147 3.68 -7.96 -8.53
CA GLY A 147 2.32 -7.45 -8.32
C GLY A 147 1.87 -7.39 -6.86
N LEU A 148 2.75 -7.72 -5.91
CA LEU A 148 2.44 -7.76 -4.47
C LEU A 148 1.94 -6.42 -3.93
N ALA A 149 2.49 -5.30 -4.39
CA ALA A 149 2.08 -3.97 -3.94
C ALA A 149 0.58 -3.69 -4.20
N ALA A 150 0.04 -4.14 -5.33
CA ALA A 150 -1.37 -3.98 -5.65
C ALA A 150 -2.25 -4.87 -4.75
N VAL A 151 -1.86 -6.13 -4.54
CA VAL A 151 -2.59 -7.05 -3.65
C VAL A 151 -2.63 -6.50 -2.23
N LEU A 152 -1.47 -6.14 -1.68
CA LEU A 152 -1.33 -5.65 -0.32
C LEU A 152 -2.01 -4.28 -0.13
N GLY A 153 -1.89 -3.37 -1.12
CA GLY A 153 -2.58 -2.08 -1.10
C GLY A 153 -4.09 -2.23 -1.11
N CYS A 154 -4.64 -3.16 -1.92
CA CYS A 154 -6.06 -3.51 -1.92
C CYS A 154 -6.55 -3.96 -0.54
N GLU A 155 -5.77 -4.82 0.12
CA GLU A 155 -6.09 -5.32 1.46
C GLU A 155 -6.11 -4.19 2.51
N VAL A 156 -5.19 -3.24 2.42
CA VAL A 156 -5.20 -2.06 3.32
C VAL A 156 -6.40 -1.17 3.02
N ILE A 157 -6.63 -0.81 1.74
CA ILE A 157 -7.77 0.01 1.32
C ILE A 157 -9.07 -0.55 1.86
N HIS A 158 -9.32 -1.85 1.68
CA HIS A 158 -10.55 -2.46 2.18
C HIS A 158 -10.73 -2.40 3.70
N ARG A 159 -9.63 -2.36 4.47
CA ARG A 159 -9.69 -2.23 5.93
C ARG A 159 -9.90 -0.79 6.37
N LEU A 160 -9.40 0.18 5.60
CA LEU A 160 -9.40 1.60 5.97
C LEU A 160 -10.49 2.43 5.30
N MET A 161 -11.11 1.96 4.21
CA MET A 161 -12.06 2.74 3.40
C MET A 161 -13.42 3.00 4.06
N ALA A 162 -13.73 2.35 5.19
CA ALA A 162 -14.99 2.58 5.89
C ALA A 162 -15.11 4.06 6.31
N GLY A 163 -16.25 4.69 5.97
CA GLY A 163 -16.50 6.12 6.20
C GLY A 163 -15.91 7.06 5.14
N CYS A 164 -15.13 6.54 4.21
CA CYS A 164 -14.58 7.32 3.11
C CYS A 164 -15.58 7.45 1.95
N ARG A 165 -15.59 8.61 1.31
CA ARG A 165 -16.32 8.88 0.06
C ARG A 165 -15.47 8.60 -1.17
N ALA A 166 -14.16 8.80 -1.04
CA ALA A 166 -13.21 8.59 -2.12
C ALA A 166 -11.91 8.00 -1.56
N ILE A 167 -11.22 7.27 -2.42
CA ILE A 167 -9.83 6.88 -2.21
C ILE A 167 -9.01 7.52 -3.34
N ALA A 168 -7.93 8.20 -2.99
CA ALA A 168 -7.04 8.85 -3.94
C ALA A 168 -5.62 8.30 -3.86
N CYS A 169 -4.91 8.33 -4.98
CA CYS A 169 -3.47 8.13 -5.00
C CYS A 169 -2.83 8.93 -6.15
N SER A 170 -1.57 9.31 -5.98
CA SER A 170 -0.73 9.86 -7.03
C SER A 170 0.39 8.85 -7.34
N PRO A 171 0.29 8.07 -8.44
CA PRO A 171 1.30 7.06 -8.76
C PRO A 171 2.66 7.71 -9.04
N GLY A 172 3.61 7.51 -8.13
CA GLY A 172 4.97 8.01 -8.23
C GLY A 172 6.01 6.92 -7.97
N ILE A 173 7.27 7.20 -8.30
CA ILE A 173 8.40 6.37 -7.89
C ILE A 173 9.06 7.07 -6.70
N THR A 174 8.83 6.55 -5.50
CA THR A 174 9.30 7.16 -4.24
C THR A 174 10.71 6.71 -3.85
N ASP A 175 11.15 5.52 -4.29
CA ASP A 175 12.44 4.94 -3.91
C ASP A 175 13.38 4.87 -5.11
N LEU A 176 14.10 5.96 -5.33
CA LEU A 176 15.33 5.93 -6.11
C LEU A 176 16.43 6.57 -5.30
N SER A 177 17.42 5.75 -4.93
CA SER A 177 18.81 6.17 -5.05
C SER A 177 18.98 6.79 -6.45
N SER A 178 18.93 8.11 -6.51
CA SER A 178 18.69 9.01 -7.64
C SER A 178 19.79 9.02 -8.72
N ARG A 179 20.51 7.91 -8.90
CA ARG A 179 21.66 7.79 -9.80
C ARG A 179 21.58 6.69 -10.86
N ARG A 180 20.53 5.85 -10.89
CA ARG A 180 20.50 4.69 -11.80
C ARG A 180 19.58 4.79 -13.02
N LEU A 181 18.59 5.68 -13.01
CA LEU A 181 17.70 5.87 -14.15
C LEU A 181 17.97 7.25 -14.75
N THR A 182 18.90 7.33 -15.69
CA THR A 182 19.13 8.53 -16.51
C THR A 182 18.28 8.54 -17.78
N ASP A 183 17.61 7.44 -18.11
CA ASP A 183 16.79 7.30 -19.32
C ASP A 183 15.31 7.56 -19.04
N GLN A 184 14.79 8.68 -19.58
CA GLN A 184 13.39 9.08 -19.50
C GLN A 184 12.43 7.99 -20.03
N ALA A 185 12.84 7.19 -21.01
CA ALA A 185 12.01 6.12 -21.55
C ALA A 185 11.85 4.95 -20.55
N GLU A 186 12.87 4.69 -19.73
CA GLU A 186 12.78 3.68 -18.67
C GLU A 186 11.88 4.17 -17.52
N TRP A 187 11.99 5.46 -17.18
CA TRP A 187 11.09 6.13 -16.24
C TRP A 187 9.62 6.02 -16.64
N ASP A 188 9.29 6.36 -17.88
CA ASP A 188 7.91 6.33 -18.38
C ASP A 188 7.34 4.90 -18.38
N ARG A 189 8.18 3.90 -18.70
CA ARG A 189 7.79 2.48 -18.64
C ARG A 189 7.48 2.03 -17.22
N VAL A 190 8.27 2.46 -16.22
CA VAL A 190 8.01 2.11 -14.81
C VAL A 190 6.75 2.79 -14.31
N LYS A 191 6.58 4.10 -14.57
CA LYS A 191 5.35 4.83 -14.22
C LYS A 191 4.11 4.19 -14.84
N THR A 192 4.18 3.81 -16.11
CA THR A 192 3.08 3.13 -16.81
C THR A 192 2.69 1.81 -16.13
N LYS A 193 3.68 1.00 -15.70
CA LYS A 193 3.40 -0.26 -14.99
C LYS A 193 2.78 -0.04 -13.61
N ILE A 194 3.24 0.99 -12.89
CA ILE A 194 2.66 1.35 -11.59
C ILE A 194 1.20 1.79 -11.79
N ALA A 195 0.94 2.70 -12.73
CA ALA A 195 -0.40 3.14 -13.08
C ALA A 195 -1.32 1.99 -13.51
N GLN A 196 -0.84 1.06 -14.34
CA GLN A 196 -1.59 -0.15 -14.72
C GLN A 196 -1.93 -1.03 -13.51
N GLY A 197 -1.01 -1.14 -12.54
CA GLY A 197 -1.27 -1.86 -11.29
C GLY A 197 -2.44 -1.24 -10.50
N TRP A 198 -2.46 0.08 -10.37
CA TRP A 198 -3.55 0.78 -9.68
C TRP A 198 -4.86 0.76 -10.47
N GLN A 199 -4.82 0.91 -11.79
CA GLN A 199 -6.01 0.77 -12.63
C GLN A 199 -6.61 -0.63 -12.54
N SER A 200 -5.79 -1.67 -12.35
CA SER A 200 -6.28 -3.04 -12.11
C SER A 200 -7.02 -3.21 -10.78
N LEU A 201 -6.92 -2.24 -9.87
CA LEU A 201 -7.70 -2.18 -8.63
C LEU A 201 -9.01 -1.40 -8.77
N GLY A 202 -9.28 -0.84 -9.95
CA GLY A 202 -10.44 0.00 -10.20
C GLY A 202 -10.18 1.50 -10.10
N PHE A 203 -8.94 1.93 -9.79
CA PHE A 203 -8.60 3.35 -9.84
C PHE A 203 -8.76 3.90 -11.27
N ARG A 204 -9.37 5.07 -11.37
CA ARG A 204 -9.56 5.79 -12.64
C ARG A 204 -8.74 7.08 -12.62
N PRO A 205 -8.06 7.43 -13.72
CA PRO A 205 -7.36 8.70 -13.81
C PRO A 205 -8.37 9.86 -13.75
N PHE A 206 -8.05 10.90 -12.99
CA PHE A 206 -8.88 12.11 -12.89
C PHE A 206 -8.17 13.32 -13.51
N ARG A 207 -7.11 13.84 -12.88
CA ARG A 207 -6.33 15.00 -13.37
C ARG A 207 -4.88 14.98 -12.88
N ASP A 208 -3.97 15.53 -13.69
CA ASP A 208 -2.53 15.70 -13.48
C ASP A 208 -1.76 14.39 -13.26
N ASN A 209 -1.94 13.76 -12.10
CA ASN A 209 -1.50 12.39 -11.82
C ASN A 209 -2.36 11.73 -10.71
N VAL A 210 -3.48 12.35 -10.33
CA VAL A 210 -4.35 11.87 -9.27
C VAL A 210 -5.35 10.87 -9.86
N TYR A 211 -5.42 9.73 -9.20
CA TYR A 211 -6.37 8.67 -9.50
C TYR A 211 -7.39 8.57 -8.38
N LEU A 212 -8.63 8.29 -8.76
CA LEU A 212 -9.75 8.13 -7.83
C LEU A 212 -10.32 6.72 -7.90
N LEU A 213 -10.73 6.22 -6.73
CA LEU A 213 -11.45 4.99 -6.56
C LEU A 213 -12.65 5.27 -5.64
N SER A 214 -13.85 4.90 -6.10
CA SER A 214 -15.06 4.93 -5.28
C SER A 214 -15.08 3.71 -4.34
N PRO A 215 -15.22 3.89 -3.01
CA PRO A 215 -15.36 2.79 -2.06
C PRO A 215 -16.61 1.93 -2.29
N ALA A 216 -17.62 2.47 -2.95
CA ALA A 216 -18.86 1.76 -3.29
C ALA A 216 -18.77 0.95 -4.60
N SER A 217 -17.66 1.05 -5.32
CA SER A 217 -17.49 0.36 -6.59
C SER A 217 -17.50 -1.16 -6.40
N GLN A 218 -18.38 -1.85 -7.12
CA GLN A 218 -18.38 -3.33 -7.19
C GLN A 218 -17.06 -3.87 -7.77
N ASP A 219 -16.43 -3.11 -8.67
CA ASP A 219 -15.13 -3.47 -9.25
C ASP A 219 -14.10 -3.76 -8.15
N LEU A 220 -14.10 -3.00 -7.05
CA LEU A 220 -13.08 -3.14 -6.00
C LEU A 220 -13.12 -4.52 -5.32
N GLU A 221 -14.32 -5.00 -4.97
CA GLU A 221 -14.50 -6.31 -4.32
C GLU A 221 -14.15 -7.45 -5.28
N GLU A 222 -14.55 -7.35 -6.55
CA GLU A 222 -14.20 -8.34 -7.58
C GLU A 222 -12.69 -8.38 -7.82
N GLN A 223 -12.04 -7.22 -7.93
CA GLN A 223 -10.59 -7.13 -8.10
C GLN A 223 -9.84 -7.64 -6.88
N ARG A 224 -10.35 -7.44 -5.65
CA ARG A 224 -9.78 -8.08 -4.45
C ARG A 224 -9.76 -9.60 -4.59
N GLY A 225 -10.87 -10.20 -5.00
CA GLY A 225 -10.98 -11.64 -5.20
C GLY A 225 -9.94 -12.16 -6.21
N ALA A 226 -9.84 -11.50 -7.36
CA ALA A 226 -8.87 -11.84 -8.41
C ALA A 226 -7.42 -11.72 -7.93
N LEU A 227 -7.10 -10.68 -7.15
CA LEU A 227 -5.76 -10.46 -6.60
C LEU A 227 -5.36 -11.48 -5.54
N ARG A 228 -6.30 -11.88 -4.67
CA ARG A 228 -6.08 -12.99 -3.72
C ARG A 228 -5.83 -14.30 -4.45
N GLY A 229 -6.56 -14.56 -5.54
CA GLY A 229 -6.31 -15.73 -6.40
C GLY A 229 -4.89 -15.73 -6.98
N ARG A 230 -4.45 -14.61 -7.55
CA ARG A 230 -3.07 -14.46 -8.07
C ARG A 230 -2.00 -14.64 -6.99
N LEU A 231 -2.25 -14.16 -5.77
CA LEU A 231 -1.34 -14.37 -4.63
C LEU A 231 -1.22 -15.86 -4.28
N ALA A 232 -2.34 -16.58 -4.24
CA ALA A 232 -2.36 -18.01 -3.98
C ALA A 232 -1.63 -18.82 -5.07
N GLU A 233 -1.82 -18.47 -6.34
CA GLU A 233 -1.10 -19.06 -7.48
C GLU A 233 0.41 -18.81 -7.40
N LEU A 234 0.81 -17.60 -7.00
CA LEU A 234 2.21 -17.22 -6.82
C LEU A 234 2.86 -18.03 -5.71
N GLY A 235 2.18 -18.21 -4.57
CA GLY A 235 2.63 -19.06 -3.46
C GLY A 235 2.71 -20.54 -3.83
N ALA A 236 1.73 -21.06 -4.58
CA ALA A 236 1.78 -22.42 -5.11
C ALA A 236 2.96 -22.62 -6.09
N SER A 237 3.21 -21.65 -6.96
CA SER A 237 4.31 -21.69 -7.92
C SER A 237 5.67 -21.62 -7.22
N TRP A 238 5.80 -20.79 -6.18
CA TRP A 238 7.02 -20.69 -5.39
C TRP A 238 7.35 -22.02 -4.70
N ARG A 239 6.38 -22.64 -4.02
CA ARG A 239 6.55 -23.95 -3.34
C ARG A 239 6.92 -25.09 -4.30
N LYS A 240 6.38 -25.07 -5.52
CA LYS A 240 6.75 -26.05 -6.57
C LYS A 240 8.17 -25.83 -7.10
N GLY A 241 8.62 -24.59 -7.17
CA GLY A 241 9.97 -24.25 -7.64
C GLY A 241 11.07 -24.42 -6.59
N THR A 242 10.71 -24.61 -5.32
CA THR A 242 11.61 -24.91 -4.20
C THR A 242 11.57 -26.37 -3.75
N SER A 243 10.68 -27.19 -4.34
CA SER A 243 10.63 -28.66 -4.20
C SER A 243 11.56 -29.34 -5.21
#